data_AF-A0A1F2S4P1-F1
#
_entry.id   AF-A0A1F2S4P1-F1
#
_cell.length_a   1.000
_cell.length_b   1.000
_cell.length_c   1.000
_cell.angle_alpha   90.00
_cell.angle_beta   90.00
_cell.angle_gamma   90.00
#
_symmetry.space_group_name_H-M   'P 1'
#
loop_
_entity.id
_entity.type
_entity.pdbx_description
1 polymer ?
#
loop_
_entity_poly.entity_id
_entity_poly.type
_entity_poly.pdbx_seq_one_letter_code
_entity_poly.pdbx_strand_id
1 'polypeptide(L)'
;MPWCLGASWALVALIPLGAACAWPSPERQFLIEFFQACRVYDTTVLARLATVPCDPRTDGVVQSFAIVKIERANGGADLARRVTIRARVRSWEGELSERAMTLDLERRDGQWKVTSLTPPRASQTSPAASSAPPR
;
A
#
# COMPACT_ATOMS: atom_id res chain seq x y z
N MET A 1 28.31 -27.27 -53.16
CA MET A 1 27.81 -26.08 -52.43
C MET A 1 28.74 -25.83 -51.25
N PRO A 2 29.13 -24.58 -50.99
CA PRO A 2 30.41 -24.25 -50.39
C PRO A 2 30.27 -23.74 -48.94
N TRP A 3 31.42 -23.55 -48.28
CA TRP A 3 31.71 -22.66 -47.14
C TRP A 3 31.63 -23.23 -45.71
N CYS A 4 32.77 -23.77 -45.27
CA CYS A 4 33.33 -23.47 -43.95
C CYS A 4 34.12 -22.16 -44.06
N LEU A 5 33.88 -21.18 -43.18
CA LEU A 5 34.84 -20.16 -42.73
C LEU A 5 34.17 -19.22 -41.71
N GLY A 6 34.84 -18.98 -40.58
CA GLY A 6 34.53 -17.94 -39.59
C GLY A 6 33.68 -18.45 -38.43
N ALA A 7 34.23 -18.96 -37.32
CA ALA A 7 35.13 -18.26 -36.42
C ALA A 7 34.70 -16.79 -36.22
N SER A 8 33.65 -16.59 -35.43
CA SER A 8 33.47 -15.38 -34.61
C SER A 8 32.58 -15.73 -33.40
N TRP A 9 33.10 -16.63 -32.56
CA TRP A 9 32.75 -16.66 -31.13
C TRP A 9 33.41 -15.46 -30.47
N ALA A 10 32.74 -14.31 -30.54
CA ALA A 10 32.94 -13.19 -29.62
C ALA A 10 32.01 -12.06 -30.01
N LEU A 11 30.87 -11.96 -29.33
CA LEU A 11 30.43 -10.69 -28.75
C LEU A 11 29.29 -10.98 -27.77
N VAL A 12 29.74 -11.33 -26.57
CA VAL A 12 29.28 -10.72 -25.31
C VAL A 12 27.77 -10.52 -25.24
N ALA A 13 27.13 -11.55 -24.68
CA ALA A 13 25.93 -11.40 -23.89
C ALA A 13 26.11 -10.26 -22.88
N LEU A 14 25.45 -9.13 -23.14
CA LEU A 14 25.26 -8.06 -22.15
C LEU A 14 23.82 -7.58 -22.23
N ILE A 15 22.87 -8.47 -21.93
CA ILE A 15 21.54 -8.04 -21.47
C ILE A 15 21.70 -7.84 -19.97
N PRO A 16 21.66 -6.60 -19.44
CA PRO A 16 21.67 -6.41 -18.00
C PRO A 16 20.42 -7.07 -17.41
N LEU A 17 20.65 -8.22 -16.77
CA LEU A 17 19.83 -8.75 -15.69
C LEU A 17 19.67 -7.65 -14.64
N GLY A 18 18.47 -7.06 -14.52
CA GLY A 18 18.28 -5.96 -13.58
C GLY A 18 16.84 -5.52 -13.34
N ALA A 19 15.86 -6.01 -14.10
CA ALA A 19 14.49 -6.00 -13.61
C ALA A 19 14.35 -7.18 -12.64
N ALA A 20 14.75 -6.97 -11.38
CA ALA A 20 14.21 -7.75 -10.30
C ALA A 20 12.70 -7.78 -10.50
N CYS A 21 12.16 -8.94 -10.89
CA CYS A 21 10.73 -9.18 -10.98
C CYS A 21 10.17 -8.93 -9.58
N ALA A 22 9.83 -7.67 -9.28
CA ALA A 22 9.11 -7.27 -8.09
C ALA A 22 7.68 -7.78 -8.30
N TRP A 23 7.53 -9.09 -8.21
CA TRP A 23 6.24 -9.74 -8.20
C TRP A 23 5.49 -9.09 -7.03
N PRO A 24 4.40 -8.35 -7.30
CA PRO A 24 3.73 -7.62 -6.24
C PRO A 24 3.23 -8.65 -5.22
N SER A 25 3.61 -8.45 -3.95
CA SER A 25 3.18 -9.37 -2.89
C SER A 25 1.66 -9.47 -2.85
N PRO A 26 1.08 -10.58 -2.40
CA PRO A 26 -0.38 -10.74 -2.33
C PRO A 26 -1.06 -9.58 -1.58
N GLU A 27 -0.43 -9.07 -0.51
CA GLU A 27 -0.91 -7.90 0.24
C GLU A 27 -0.91 -6.64 -0.62
N ARG A 28 0.14 -6.43 -1.43
CA ARG A 28 0.21 -5.28 -2.33
C ARG A 28 -0.90 -5.35 -3.38
N GLN A 29 -1.13 -6.52 -4.00
CA GLN A 29 -2.18 -6.69 -5.00
C GLN A 29 -3.57 -6.40 -4.41
N PHE A 30 -3.86 -6.96 -3.23
CA PHE A 30 -5.10 -6.71 -2.50
C PHE A 30 -5.29 -5.22 -2.16
N LEU A 31 -4.25 -4.57 -1.64
CA LEU A 31 -4.31 -3.14 -1.31
C LEU A 31 -4.47 -2.25 -2.56
N ILE A 32 -3.87 -2.61 -3.70
CA ILE A 32 -4.09 -1.90 -4.97
C ILE A 32 -5.57 -1.96 -5.35
N GLU A 33 -6.17 -3.15 -5.31
CA GLU A 33 -7.58 -3.34 -5.65
C GLU A 33 -8.50 -2.55 -4.70
N PHE A 34 -8.24 -2.61 -3.39
CA PHE A 34 -8.97 -1.86 -2.37
C PHE A 34 -8.90 -0.35 -2.61
N PHE A 35 -7.71 0.22 -2.79
CA PHE A 35 -7.57 1.67 -3.01
C PHE A 35 -8.12 2.11 -4.37
N GLN A 36 -8.07 1.25 -5.38
CA GLN A 36 -8.70 1.51 -6.66
C GLN A 36 -10.22 1.57 -6.53
N ALA A 37 -10.83 0.63 -5.81
CA ALA A 37 -12.26 0.62 -5.52
C ALA A 37 -12.69 1.85 -4.69
N CYS A 38 -11.90 2.22 -3.67
CA CYS A 38 -12.07 3.45 -2.90
C CYS A 38 -12.12 4.70 -3.80
N ARG A 39 -11.18 4.82 -4.74
CA ARG A 39 -11.03 6.00 -5.60
C ARG A 39 -12.27 6.26 -6.45
N VAL A 40 -12.91 5.22 -6.96
CA VAL A 40 -14.15 5.34 -7.77
C VAL A 40 -15.42 5.18 -6.92
N TYR A 41 -15.26 5.05 -5.60
CA TYR A 41 -16.34 4.79 -4.64
C TYR A 41 -17.22 3.60 -5.05
N ASP A 42 -16.60 2.52 -5.52
CA ASP A 42 -17.32 1.30 -5.91
C ASP A 42 -17.72 0.50 -4.67
N THR A 43 -18.94 0.77 -4.18
CA THR A 43 -19.50 0.13 -2.99
C THR A 43 -19.65 -1.38 -3.13
N THR A 44 -19.78 -1.90 -4.36
CA THR A 44 -19.95 -3.34 -4.60
C THR A 44 -18.64 -4.11 -4.43
N VAL A 45 -17.54 -3.51 -4.84
CA VAL A 45 -16.19 -4.06 -4.64
C VAL A 45 -15.75 -3.82 -3.20
N LEU A 46 -16.00 -2.63 -2.65
CA LEU A 46 -15.67 -2.31 -1.26
C LEU A 46 -16.38 -3.26 -0.26
N ALA A 47 -17.64 -3.62 -0.48
CA ALA A 47 -18.35 -4.59 0.36
C ALA A 47 -17.68 -5.99 0.39
N ARG A 48 -16.93 -6.33 -0.65
CA ARG A 48 -16.16 -7.58 -0.74
C ARG A 48 -14.79 -7.44 -0.10
N LEU A 49 -14.10 -6.32 -0.30
CA LEU A 49 -12.72 -6.10 0.12
C LEU A 49 -12.56 -5.54 1.54
N ALA A 50 -13.58 -4.89 2.10
CA ALA A 50 -13.49 -4.22 3.39
C ALA A 50 -14.79 -4.29 4.18
N THR A 51 -14.67 -4.24 5.51
CA THR A 51 -15.82 -4.00 6.40
C THR A 51 -15.94 -2.54 6.81
N VAL A 52 -14.91 -1.73 6.54
CA VAL A 52 -14.90 -0.29 6.79
C VAL A 52 -15.23 0.47 5.51
N PRO A 53 -16.05 1.53 5.60
CA PRO A 53 -16.26 2.41 4.46
C PRO A 53 -14.98 3.19 4.17
N CYS A 54 -14.84 3.59 2.90
CA CYS A 54 -13.75 4.40 2.40
C CYS A 54 -14.36 5.52 1.59
N ASP A 55 -14.27 6.78 2.04
CA ASP A 55 -14.89 7.90 1.35
C ASP A 55 -13.81 8.85 0.80
N PRO A 56 -13.64 8.93 -0.55
CA PRO A 56 -12.62 9.77 -1.15
C PRO A 56 -12.84 11.27 -0.93
N ARG A 57 -14.05 11.71 -0.54
CA ARG A 57 -14.37 13.11 -0.26
C ARG A 57 -13.90 13.54 1.12
N THR A 58 -13.96 12.64 2.11
CA THR A 58 -13.52 12.92 3.49
C THR A 58 -12.09 12.46 3.75
N ASP A 59 -11.73 11.28 3.25
CA ASP A 59 -10.44 10.62 3.54
C ASP A 59 -9.37 10.96 2.51
N GLY A 60 -9.79 11.48 1.35
CA GLY A 60 -8.95 11.73 0.19
C GLY A 60 -8.70 10.46 -0.64
N VAL A 61 -7.96 10.62 -1.73
CA VAL A 61 -7.65 9.55 -2.68
C VAL A 61 -6.19 9.13 -2.55
N VAL A 62 -5.95 7.85 -2.24
CA VAL A 62 -4.60 7.28 -2.28
C VAL A 62 -4.13 7.18 -3.74
N GLN A 63 -3.07 7.92 -4.08
CA GLN A 63 -2.48 7.94 -5.42
C GLN A 63 -1.41 6.84 -5.60
N SER A 64 -0.63 6.59 -4.55
CA SER A 64 0.43 5.60 -4.54
C SER A 64 0.75 5.23 -3.10
N PHE A 65 1.19 4.00 -2.85
CA PHE A 65 1.63 3.58 -1.52
C PHE A 65 2.86 2.67 -1.57
N ALA A 66 3.61 2.67 -0.47
CA ALA A 66 4.68 1.74 -0.19
C ALA A 66 4.37 0.97 1.09
N ILE A 67 4.52 -0.35 1.07
CA ILE A 67 4.41 -1.17 2.29
C ILE A 67 5.69 -0.97 3.09
N VAL A 68 5.54 -0.50 4.33
CA VAL A 68 6.63 -0.23 5.27
C VAL A 68 6.88 -1.43 6.17
N LYS A 69 5.80 -2.05 6.65
CA LYS A 69 5.86 -3.15 7.60
C LYS A 69 4.68 -4.09 7.44
N ILE A 70 4.92 -5.38 7.59
CA ILE A 70 3.88 -6.40 7.68
C ILE A 70 4.12 -7.14 9.00
N GLU A 71 3.14 -7.10 9.89
CA GLU A 71 3.16 -7.77 11.18
C GLU A 71 2.07 -8.83 11.22
N ARG A 72 2.36 -9.94 11.88
CA ARG A 72 1.35 -10.96 12.18
C ARG A 72 0.55 -10.47 13.38
N ALA A 73 -0.77 -10.37 13.25
CA ALA A 73 -1.62 -9.96 14.36
C ALA A 73 -1.92 -11.16 15.27
N ASN A 74 -2.27 -10.88 16.53
CA ASN A 74 -2.67 -11.90 17.50
C ASN A 74 -3.95 -12.59 16.99
N GLY A 75 -3.81 -13.82 16.51
CA GLY A 75 -4.82 -14.54 15.73
C GLY A 75 -4.20 -15.53 14.74
N GLY A 76 -2.91 -15.39 14.45
CA GLY A 76 -2.16 -16.30 13.56
C GLY A 76 -1.97 -15.68 12.17
N ALA A 77 -0.84 -15.97 11.53
CA ALA A 77 -0.42 -15.40 10.25
C ALA A 77 -1.45 -15.57 9.12
N ASP A 78 -2.28 -16.61 9.24
CA ASP A 78 -3.27 -17.01 8.24
C ASP A 78 -4.64 -16.37 8.45
N LEU A 79 -4.88 -15.79 9.63
CA LEU A 79 -6.16 -15.20 10.00
C LEU A 79 -6.10 -13.68 10.13
N ALA A 80 -4.97 -13.10 10.59
CA ALA A 80 -4.88 -11.67 10.79
C ALA A 80 -3.47 -11.11 10.52
N ARG A 81 -3.39 -10.01 9.77
CA ARG A 81 -2.16 -9.32 9.41
C ARG A 81 -2.33 -7.82 9.58
N ARG A 82 -1.33 -7.16 10.14
CA ARG A 82 -1.27 -5.70 10.22
C ARG A 82 -0.27 -5.20 9.20
N VAL A 83 -0.72 -4.38 8.27
CA VAL A 83 0.11 -3.82 7.21
C VAL A 83 0.22 -2.32 7.42
N THR A 84 1.43 -1.85 7.69
CA THR A 84 1.76 -0.43 7.72
C THR A 84 2.23 -0.01 6.35
N ILE A 85 1.58 1.00 5.78
CA ILE A 85 1.94 1.61 4.50
C ILE A 85 2.31 3.08 4.69
N ARG A 86 3.08 3.63 3.76
CA ARG A 86 3.15 5.07 3.48
C ARG A 86 2.41 5.34 2.19
N ALA A 87 1.35 6.12 2.26
CA ALA A 87 0.49 6.48 1.15
C ALA A 87 0.64 7.96 0.81
N ARG A 88 0.70 8.30 -0.48
CA ARG A 88 0.48 9.66 -0.96
C ARG A 88 -1.02 9.84 -1.16
N VAL A 89 -1.64 10.65 -0.30
CA VAL A 89 -3.07 10.92 -0.33
C VAL A 89 -3.31 12.29 -0.92
N ARG A 90 -4.16 12.36 -1.95
CA ARG A 90 -4.65 13.62 -2.49
C ARG A 90 -5.93 14.02 -1.77
N SER A 91 -5.94 15.18 -1.12
CA SER A 91 -7.15 15.73 -0.52
C SER A 91 -8.14 16.19 -1.59
N TRP A 92 -9.38 16.50 -1.17
CA TRP A 92 -10.39 17.08 -2.06
C TRP A 92 -9.97 18.47 -2.59
N GLU A 93 -9.13 19.19 -1.84
CA GLU A 93 -8.53 20.48 -2.22
C GLU A 93 -7.39 20.33 -3.25
N GLY A 94 -6.99 19.09 -3.55
CA GLY A 94 -5.94 18.77 -4.51
C GLY A 94 -4.53 18.70 -3.91
N GLU A 95 -4.38 18.98 -2.62
CA GLU A 95 -3.09 18.88 -1.93
C GLU A 95 -2.66 17.42 -1.77
N LEU A 96 -1.38 17.14 -2.07
CA LEU A 96 -0.77 15.83 -1.88
C LEU A 96 -0.05 15.79 -0.54
N SER A 97 -0.51 14.94 0.37
CA SER A 97 0.14 14.69 1.65
C SER A 97 0.64 13.25 1.72
N GLU A 98 1.88 13.05 2.15
CA GLU A 98 2.36 11.72 2.52
C GLU A 98 1.84 11.38 3.92
N ARG A 99 1.09 10.29 4.02
CA ARG A 99 0.51 9.78 5.27
C ARG A 99 0.95 8.34 5.44
N ALA A 100 1.58 8.02 6.56
CA ALA A 100 1.61 6.62 6.96
C ALA A 100 0.16 6.18 7.26
N MET A 101 -0.18 4.90 7.11
CA MET A 101 -1.49 4.30 7.37
C MET A 101 -1.27 2.87 7.87
N THR A 102 -2.03 2.44 8.87
CA THR A 102 -2.02 1.05 9.34
C THR A 102 -3.35 0.41 9.00
N LEU A 103 -3.28 -0.68 8.24
CA LEU A 103 -4.43 -1.49 7.87
C LEU A 103 -4.37 -2.80 8.64
N ASP A 104 -5.45 -3.15 9.33
CA ASP A 104 -5.65 -4.52 9.80
C ASP A 104 -6.41 -5.30 8.73
N LEU A 105 -5.81 -6.39 8.29
CA LEU A 105 -6.38 -7.35 7.36
C LEU A 105 -6.78 -8.59 8.16
N GLU A 106 -8.00 -9.04 7.95
CA GLU A 106 -8.53 -10.26 8.55
C GLU A 106 -8.98 -11.20 7.43
N ARG A 107 -8.73 -12.49 7.58
CA ARG A 107 -9.20 -13.50 6.65
C ARG A 107 -10.56 -14.02 7.13
N ARG A 108 -11.63 -13.68 6.40
CA ARG A 108 -13.00 -14.17 6.64
C ARG A 108 -13.47 -14.99 5.45
N ASP A 109 -14.01 -16.18 5.71
CA ASP A 109 -14.53 -17.08 4.67
C ASP A 109 -13.52 -17.37 3.55
N GLY A 110 -12.23 -17.44 3.90
CA GLY A 110 -11.13 -17.67 2.96
C GLY A 110 -10.64 -16.43 2.20
N GLN A 111 -11.31 -15.28 2.32
CA GLN A 111 -10.98 -14.02 1.66
C GLN A 111 -10.36 -13.01 2.62
N TRP A 112 -9.37 -12.24 2.15
CA TRP A 112 -8.82 -11.12 2.92
C TRP A 112 -9.78 -9.95 2.90
N LYS A 113 -10.01 -9.33 4.05
CA LYS A 113 -10.80 -8.11 4.20
C LYS A 113 -10.05 -7.08 5.04
N VAL A 114 -10.12 -5.82 4.64
CA VAL A 114 -9.68 -4.69 5.47
C VAL A 114 -10.72 -4.48 6.56
N THR A 115 -10.33 -4.69 7.81
CA THR A 115 -11.23 -4.56 8.97
C THR A 115 -10.98 -3.29 9.78
N SER A 116 -9.78 -2.73 9.69
CA SER A 116 -9.48 -1.42 10.24
C SER A 116 -8.58 -0.64 9.27
N LEU A 117 -8.87 0.65 9.13
CA LEU A 117 -8.00 1.63 8.49
C LEU A 117 -7.73 2.70 9.52
N THR A 118 -6.61 2.58 10.22
CA THR A 118 -6.22 3.55 11.23
C THR A 118 -5.12 4.42 10.62
N PRO A 119 -5.34 5.73 10.38
CA PRO A 119 -4.21 6.61 10.17
C PRO A 119 -3.33 6.48 11.43
N PRO A 120 -2.01 6.28 11.31
CA PRO A 120 -1.12 6.43 12.44
C PRO A 120 -1.49 7.76 13.02
N ARG A 121 -1.73 7.77 14.33
CA ARG A 121 -1.90 9.01 15.06
C ARG A 121 -0.78 9.90 14.57
N ALA A 122 -1.12 10.90 13.76
CA ALA A 122 -0.27 12.05 13.60
C ALA A 122 0.00 12.41 15.04
N SER A 123 1.27 12.36 15.42
CA SER A 123 1.72 12.74 16.73
C SER A 123 0.83 13.88 17.16
N GLN A 124 0.05 13.66 18.23
CA GLN A 124 -0.33 14.78 19.05
C GLN A 124 1.02 15.38 19.40
N THR A 125 1.48 16.37 18.63
CA THR A 125 2.22 17.47 19.21
C THR A 125 1.31 17.90 20.33
N SER A 126 1.63 17.40 21.53
CA SER A 126 1.08 17.91 22.77
C SER A 126 0.98 19.42 22.62
N PRO A 127 -0.13 20.05 22.98
CA PRO A 127 -0.09 21.45 23.38
C PRO A 127 0.69 21.55 24.70
N ALA A 128 1.97 21.20 24.68
CA ALA A 128 2.95 21.48 25.72
C ALA A 128 3.62 22.82 25.39
N ALA A 129 2.80 23.84 25.12
CA ALA A 129 3.18 25.25 25.10
C ALA A 129 1.94 26.12 25.33
N SER A 130 1.04 25.70 26.22
CA SER A 130 0.02 26.58 26.80
C SER A 130 0.22 26.60 28.33
N SER A 131 1.36 27.15 28.75
CA SER A 131 1.66 27.47 30.15
C SER A 131 2.82 28.46 30.21
N ALA A 132 2.54 29.73 29.93
CA ALA A 132 3.31 30.83 30.49
C ALA A 132 2.31 31.79 31.14
N PRO A 133 2.34 32.00 32.47
CA PRO A 133 1.44 32.93 33.16
C PRO A 133 1.84 34.39 32.89
N PRO A 134 0.89 35.33 33.02
CA PRO A 134 1.13 36.76 32.78
C PRO A 134 2.06 37.35 33.85
N ARG A 135 2.84 38.37 33.46
CA ARG A 135 3.43 39.36 34.38
C ARG A 135 2.58 40.61 34.38
#